data_AF-A0A8C2E9Z5-F1
#
_entry.id   AF-A0A8C2E9Z5-F1
#
_cell.length_a   1.000
_cell.length_b   1.000
_cell.length_c   1.000
_cell.angle_alpha   90.00
_cell.angle_beta   90.00
_cell.angle_gamma   90.00
#
_symmetry.space_group_name_H-M   'P 1'
#
loop_
_entity.id
_entity.type
_entity.pdbx_description
1 polymer ?
#
loop_
_entity_poly.entity_id
_entity_poly.type
_entity_poly.pdbx_seq_one_letter_code
_entity_poly.pdbx_strand_id
1 'polypeptide(L)'
;MANSVTQEYMQIPAVTRAYTTACVLTTAAVQLEFITPFQLYFNPDLILKKYQVWRLITNFLFFGPLGFSFLFNMIFLYRYCRMLEEGSFRGRTADFVYMFLFGGVLMTLFGLFANLFFLGQAFTIMLVYVWSRRNPYVRMNFFGLLNFQAPFLPWVLMGFSLLLGNSIVIDLLGIGVGHIYYFLEDVFPNQPGGRKLLATPGIFRVLFDMPQEDPNYAPLPEDQSGISLNGQGVEDAGQGQNDEDLQGEEN
;
A
#
# COMPACT_ATOMS: atom_id res chain seq x y z
N MET A 1 33.34 1.62 -10.26
CA MET A 1 32.06 1.12 -10.80
C MET A 1 31.37 0.15 -9.82
N ALA A 2 31.30 0.48 -8.51
CA ALA A 2 30.67 -0.38 -7.50
C ALA A 2 29.35 0.20 -6.96
N ASN A 3 28.90 1.35 -7.48
CA ASN A 3 27.74 2.07 -6.93
C ASN A 3 26.42 1.75 -7.64
N SER A 4 26.41 1.04 -8.77
CA SER A 4 25.15 0.84 -9.52
C SER A 4 24.16 -0.04 -8.77
N VAL A 5 24.61 -1.18 -8.22
CA VAL A 5 23.71 -2.14 -7.55
C VAL A 5 23.16 -1.58 -6.25
N THR A 6 24.00 -0.90 -5.45
CA THR A 6 23.55 -0.24 -4.23
C THR A 6 22.61 0.93 -4.54
N GLN A 7 22.87 1.71 -5.60
CA GLN A 7 21.96 2.77 -6.03
C GLN A 7 20.64 2.22 -6.55
N GLU A 8 20.64 1.18 -7.38
CA GLU A 8 19.43 0.50 -7.84
C GLU A 8 18.63 -0.06 -6.67
N TYR A 9 19.30 -0.68 -5.69
CA TYR A 9 18.65 -1.17 -4.47
C TYR A 9 18.07 -0.04 -3.60
N MET A 10 18.73 1.13 -3.57
CA MET A 10 18.23 2.31 -2.86
C MET A 10 17.09 3.01 -3.59
N GLN A 11 16.96 2.83 -4.90
CA GLN A 11 15.82 3.32 -5.70
C GLN A 11 14.56 2.47 -5.50
N ILE A 12 14.69 1.23 -4.99
CA ILE A 12 13.51 0.41 -4.66
C ILE A 12 12.81 1.02 -3.44
N PRO A 13 11.48 1.19 -3.50
CA PRO A 13 10.69 1.63 -2.36
C PRO A 13 10.93 0.77 -1.12
N ALA A 14 10.85 1.39 0.06
CA ALA A 14 11.32 0.79 1.31
C ALA A 14 10.57 -0.52 1.65
N VAL A 15 9.25 -0.57 1.47
CA VAL A 15 8.46 -1.74 1.86
C VAL A 15 8.64 -2.87 0.85
N THR A 16 8.59 -2.56 -0.45
CA THR A 16 8.87 -3.51 -1.53
C THR A 16 10.23 -4.14 -1.35
N ARG A 17 11.25 -3.33 -1.07
CA ARG A 17 12.62 -3.78 -0.85
C ARG A 17 12.73 -4.71 0.36
N ALA A 18 12.20 -4.29 1.51
CA ALA A 18 12.22 -5.11 2.71
C ALA A 18 11.52 -6.46 2.49
N TYR A 19 10.36 -6.45 1.84
CA TYR A 19 9.58 -7.65 1.56
C TYR A 19 10.31 -8.60 0.60
N THR A 20 10.78 -8.11 -0.55
CA THR A 20 11.49 -8.94 -1.55
C THR A 20 12.78 -9.52 -0.96
N THR A 21 13.57 -8.72 -0.24
CA THR A 21 14.79 -9.20 0.42
C THR A 21 14.48 -10.26 1.46
N ALA A 22 13.44 -10.06 2.27
CA ALA A 22 13.05 -11.05 3.27
C ALA A 22 12.56 -12.36 2.63
N CYS A 23 11.88 -12.31 1.48
CA CYS A 23 11.45 -13.52 0.74
C CYS A 23 12.66 -14.29 0.20
N VAL A 24 13.63 -13.59 -0.40
CA VAL A 24 14.88 -14.21 -0.88
C VAL A 24 15.68 -14.82 0.27
N LEU A 25 15.83 -14.10 1.38
CA LEU A 25 16.53 -14.60 2.56
C LEU A 25 15.84 -15.82 3.17
N THR A 26 14.52 -15.83 3.24
CA THR A 26 13.74 -16.96 3.76
C THR A 26 13.94 -18.20 2.90
N THR A 27 13.85 -18.06 1.57
CA THR A 27 14.09 -19.17 0.65
C THR A 27 15.54 -19.65 0.70
N ALA A 28 16.51 -18.75 0.79
CA ALA A 28 17.92 -19.12 0.96
C ALA A 28 18.17 -19.88 2.27
N ALA A 29 17.56 -19.46 3.39
CA ALA A 29 17.67 -20.15 4.68
C ALA A 29 17.09 -21.57 4.63
N VAL A 30 15.99 -21.77 3.89
CA VAL A 30 15.43 -23.11 3.65
C VAL A 30 16.35 -23.95 2.77
N GLN A 31 16.97 -23.34 1.75
CA GLN A 31 17.84 -24.06 0.83
C GLN A 31 19.19 -24.46 1.45
N LEU A 32 19.69 -23.66 2.40
CA LEU A 32 20.87 -23.97 3.21
C LEU A 32 20.57 -24.97 4.35
N GLU A 33 19.35 -25.53 4.38
CA GLU A 33 18.85 -26.44 5.43
C GLU A 33 18.92 -25.88 6.85
N PHE A 34 19.07 -24.56 6.99
CA PHE A 34 19.04 -23.87 8.28
C PHE A 34 17.65 -23.96 8.91
N ILE A 35 16.61 -24.00 8.08
CA ILE A 35 15.21 -24.17 8.47
C ILE A 35 14.57 -25.21 7.56
N THR A 36 13.88 -26.20 8.14
CA THR A 36 13.19 -27.22 7.33
C THR A 36 11.87 -26.67 6.78
N PRO A 37 11.45 -27.02 5.55
CA PRO A 37 10.15 -26.63 4.99
C PRO A 37 8.97 -27.02 5.89
N PHE A 38 9.12 -28.13 6.65
CA PHE A 38 8.14 -28.59 7.65
C PHE A 38 7.95 -27.63 8.83
N GLN A 39 8.95 -26.80 9.16
CA GLN A 39 8.83 -25.75 10.18
C GLN A 39 8.18 -24.46 9.65
N LEU A 40 8.16 -24.23 8.33
CA LEU A 40 7.41 -23.15 7.68
C LEU A 40 5.96 -23.52 7.34
N TYR A 41 5.63 -24.80 7.51
CA TYR A 41 4.30 -25.33 7.26
C TYR A 41 3.27 -24.60 8.11
N PHE A 42 2.22 -24.11 7.46
CA PHE A 42 1.06 -23.52 8.13
C PHE A 42 0.27 -24.66 8.78
N ASN A 43 0.45 -24.82 10.09
CA ASN A 43 -0.33 -25.78 10.87
C ASN A 43 -1.20 -25.01 11.87
N PRO A 44 -2.51 -24.86 11.59
CA PRO A 44 -3.43 -24.05 12.40
C PRO A 44 -3.47 -24.46 13.87
N ASP A 45 -3.36 -25.76 14.16
CA ASP A 45 -3.34 -26.30 15.52
C ASP A 45 -2.11 -25.85 16.32
N LEU A 46 -0.93 -25.78 15.69
CA LEU A 46 0.30 -25.36 16.36
C LEU A 46 0.37 -23.84 16.55
N ILE A 47 -0.24 -23.06 15.65
CA ILE A 47 -0.24 -21.60 15.75
C ILE A 47 -1.20 -21.14 16.85
N LEU A 48 -2.41 -21.70 16.90
CA LEU A 48 -3.43 -21.32 17.88
C LEU A 48 -3.18 -21.92 19.28
N LYS A 49 -2.66 -23.16 19.36
CA LYS A 49 -2.41 -23.81 20.66
C LYS A 49 -1.02 -23.55 21.23
N LYS A 50 -0.01 -23.20 20.39
CA LYS A 50 1.39 -22.96 20.85
C LYS A 50 1.94 -21.56 20.56
N TYR A 51 1.11 -20.61 20.12
CA TYR A 51 1.48 -19.21 19.91
C TYR A 51 2.71 -18.99 18.99
N GLN A 52 2.89 -19.83 17.98
CA GLN A 52 4.03 -19.71 17.04
C GLN A 52 3.75 -18.67 15.94
N VAL A 53 3.58 -17.40 16.33
CA VAL A 53 3.27 -16.28 15.42
C VAL A 53 4.33 -16.06 14.32
N TRP A 54 5.59 -16.45 14.55
CA TRP A 54 6.63 -16.39 13.52
C TRP A 54 6.30 -17.25 12.30
N ARG A 55 5.55 -18.36 12.47
CA ARG A 55 5.12 -19.22 11.35
C ARG A 55 4.17 -18.52 10.39
N LEU A 56 3.34 -17.61 10.91
CA LEU A 56 2.44 -16.81 10.07
C LEU A 56 3.27 -15.96 9.12
N ILE A 57 4.23 -15.23 9.67
CA ILE A 57 5.10 -14.35 8.88
C ILE A 57 5.90 -15.18 7.88
N THR A 58 6.64 -16.19 8.31
CA THR A 58 7.49 -16.99 7.41
C THR A 58 6.71 -17.69 6.28
N ASN A 59 5.44 -18.04 6.49
CA ASN A 59 4.62 -18.66 5.46
C ASN A 59 4.26 -17.69 4.31
N PHE A 60 4.05 -16.41 4.61
CA PHE A 60 3.85 -15.38 3.58
C PHE A 60 5.12 -15.12 2.76
N LEU A 61 6.29 -15.27 3.37
CA LEU A 61 7.58 -15.02 2.70
C LEU A 61 8.10 -16.21 1.89
N PHE A 62 7.51 -17.40 2.04
CA PHE A 62 7.98 -18.60 1.37
C PHE A 62 7.16 -18.93 0.12
N PHE A 63 7.85 -18.95 -1.02
CA PHE A 63 7.27 -19.14 -2.35
C PHE A 63 7.53 -20.54 -2.94
N GLY A 64 8.11 -21.46 -2.16
CA GLY A 64 8.54 -22.78 -2.61
C GLY A 64 10.06 -22.91 -2.76
N PRO A 65 10.54 -24.08 -3.19
CA PRO A 65 11.96 -24.32 -3.45
C PRO A 65 12.48 -23.45 -4.60
N LEU A 66 13.79 -23.24 -4.65
CA LEU A 66 14.42 -22.50 -5.75
C LEU A 66 14.19 -23.22 -7.08
N GLY A 67 13.49 -22.56 -8.00
CA GLY A 67 13.17 -23.06 -9.33
C GLY A 67 12.47 -22.01 -10.18
N PHE A 68 12.04 -22.40 -11.38
CA PHE A 68 11.34 -21.48 -12.29
C PHE A 68 10.07 -20.88 -11.67
N SER A 69 9.28 -21.68 -10.96
CA SER A 69 8.08 -21.19 -10.27
C SER A 69 8.41 -20.09 -9.26
N PHE A 70 9.44 -20.29 -8.42
CA PHE A 70 9.89 -19.26 -7.48
C PHE A 70 10.33 -17.98 -8.19
N LEU A 71 11.15 -18.10 -9.24
CA LEU A 71 11.71 -16.95 -9.95
C LEU A 71 10.60 -16.09 -10.58
N PHE A 72 9.64 -16.68 -11.28
CA PHE A 72 8.55 -15.92 -11.88
C PHE A 72 7.66 -15.25 -10.84
N ASN A 73 7.35 -15.95 -9.75
CA ASN A 73 6.53 -15.39 -8.69
C ASN A 73 7.24 -14.24 -7.95
N MET A 74 8.55 -14.35 -7.76
CA MET A 74 9.36 -13.25 -7.23
C MET A 74 9.38 -12.04 -8.17
N ILE A 75 9.50 -12.26 -9.49
CA ILE A 75 9.47 -11.17 -10.49
C ILE A 75 8.12 -10.46 -10.45
N PHE A 76 7.02 -11.20 -10.46
CA PHE A 76 5.68 -10.60 -10.38
C PHE A 76 5.49 -9.85 -9.07
N LEU A 77 5.84 -10.48 -7.95
CA LEU A 77 5.78 -9.84 -6.65
C LEU A 77 6.54 -8.50 -6.64
N TYR A 78 7.83 -8.52 -6.99
CA TYR A 78 8.66 -7.32 -7.00
C TYR A 78 8.07 -6.22 -7.91
N ARG A 79 7.68 -6.59 -9.13
CA ARG A 79 7.12 -5.65 -10.11
C ARG A 79 5.84 -4.99 -9.58
N TYR A 80 4.87 -5.78 -9.10
CA TYR A 80 3.56 -5.24 -8.71
C TYR A 80 3.60 -4.58 -7.33
N CYS A 81 4.41 -5.05 -6.39
CA CYS A 81 4.71 -4.33 -5.14
C CYS A 81 5.22 -2.92 -5.44
N ARG A 82 6.24 -2.82 -6.30
CA ARG A 82 6.83 -1.54 -6.67
C ARG A 82 5.80 -0.63 -7.35
N MET A 83 5.02 -1.15 -8.29
CA MET A 83 3.99 -0.37 -8.99
C MET A 83 2.86 0.10 -8.05
N LEU A 84 2.54 -0.65 -7.00
CA LEU A 84 1.59 -0.21 -5.98
C LEU A 84 2.18 0.88 -5.09
N GLU A 85 3.39 0.70 -4.59
CA GLU A 85 4.05 1.63 -3.66
C GLU A 85 4.41 2.96 -4.33
N GLU A 86 4.93 2.94 -5.57
CA GLU A 86 5.26 4.16 -6.33
C GLU A 86 4.05 4.79 -7.05
N GLY A 87 3.04 3.99 -7.39
CA GLY A 87 1.87 4.43 -8.14
C GLY A 87 0.72 4.82 -7.23
N SER A 88 0.02 3.82 -6.69
CA SER A 88 -1.23 4.02 -5.94
C SER A 88 -1.03 4.58 -4.53
N PHE A 89 0.11 4.29 -3.90
CA PHE A 89 0.40 4.65 -2.50
C PHE A 89 1.58 5.62 -2.36
N ARG A 90 1.90 6.38 -3.41
CA ARG A 90 3.01 7.33 -3.40
C ARG A 90 2.83 8.36 -2.27
N GLY A 91 3.79 8.42 -1.35
CA GLY A 91 3.75 9.32 -0.19
C GLY A 91 2.81 8.88 0.95
N ARG A 92 2.19 7.69 0.85
CA ARG A 92 1.32 7.10 1.88
C ARG A 92 1.74 5.67 2.18
N THR A 93 2.99 5.50 2.61
CA THR A 93 3.57 4.19 2.93
C THR A 93 2.80 3.51 4.06
N ALA A 94 2.22 4.29 4.98
CA ALA A 94 1.31 3.81 6.02
C ALA A 94 0.10 3.04 5.47
N ASP A 95 -0.54 3.57 4.43
CA ASP A 95 -1.70 2.94 3.78
C ASP A 95 -1.30 1.62 3.07
N PHE A 96 -0.09 1.56 2.49
CA PHE A 96 0.43 0.36 1.85
C PHE A 96 0.74 -0.76 2.86
N VAL A 97 1.38 -0.42 3.99
CA VAL A 97 1.64 -1.38 5.07
C VAL A 97 0.32 -1.87 5.68
N TYR A 98 -0.68 -0.99 5.82
CA TYR A 98 -1.99 -1.37 6.31
C TYR A 98 -2.70 -2.34 5.37
N MET A 99 -2.61 -2.15 4.05
CA MET A 99 -3.07 -3.12 3.06
C MET A 99 -2.38 -4.48 3.22
N PHE A 100 -1.06 -4.50 3.43
CA PHE A 100 -0.28 -5.73 3.67
C PHE A 100 -0.78 -6.47 4.92
N LEU A 101 -0.97 -5.74 6.01
CA LEU A 101 -1.46 -6.30 7.27
C LEU A 101 -2.89 -6.83 7.14
N PHE A 102 -3.80 -6.04 6.56
CA PHE A 102 -5.18 -6.44 6.35
C PHE A 102 -5.27 -7.66 5.43
N GLY A 103 -4.57 -7.63 4.29
CA GLY A 103 -4.46 -8.75 3.36
C GLY A 103 -3.92 -10.01 4.06
N GLY A 104 -2.86 -9.87 4.85
CA GLY A 104 -2.26 -10.96 5.63
C GLY A 104 -3.20 -11.54 6.70
N VAL A 105 -3.96 -10.71 7.40
CA VAL A 105 -4.94 -11.16 8.40
C VAL A 105 -6.10 -11.90 7.74
N LEU A 106 -6.68 -11.35 6.66
CA LEU A 106 -7.76 -12.00 5.92
C LEU A 106 -7.30 -13.34 5.33
N MET A 107 -6.12 -13.33 4.72
CA MET A 107 -5.46 -14.51 4.17
C MET A 107 -5.23 -15.58 5.23
N THR A 108 -4.75 -15.19 6.42
CA THR A 108 -4.57 -16.11 7.54
C THR A 108 -5.91 -16.70 7.96
N LEU A 109 -6.95 -15.89 8.09
CA LEU A 109 -8.29 -16.34 8.47
C LEU A 109 -8.83 -17.37 7.46
N PHE A 110 -8.78 -17.09 6.16
CA PHE A 110 -9.19 -18.05 5.14
C PHE A 110 -8.27 -19.28 5.08
N GLY A 111 -6.96 -19.11 5.33
CA GLY A 111 -5.98 -20.19 5.39
C GLY A 111 -6.26 -21.18 6.54
N LEU A 112 -6.77 -20.71 7.68
CA LEU A 112 -7.21 -21.56 8.79
C LEU A 112 -8.39 -22.48 8.38
N PHE A 113 -9.33 -21.98 7.58
CA PHE A 113 -10.47 -22.77 7.10
C PHE A 113 -10.12 -23.68 5.93
N ALA A 114 -9.23 -23.24 5.04
CA ALA A 114 -8.91 -23.93 3.80
C ALA A 114 -7.74 -24.92 3.90
N ASN A 115 -7.08 -25.06 5.07
CA ASN A 115 -5.89 -25.90 5.28
C ASN A 115 -4.84 -25.74 4.17
N LEU A 116 -4.56 -24.49 3.79
CA LEU A 116 -3.63 -24.20 2.70
C LEU A 116 -2.19 -24.14 3.19
N PHE A 117 -1.28 -24.62 2.34
CA PHE A 117 0.10 -24.88 2.73
C PHE A 117 1.03 -23.67 2.52
N PHE A 118 0.79 -22.85 1.49
CA PHE A 118 1.67 -21.74 1.11
C PHE A 118 0.86 -20.50 0.70
N LEU A 119 0.93 -19.44 1.51
CA LEU A 119 0.14 -18.21 1.30
C LEU A 119 0.89 -17.13 0.53
N GLY A 120 2.21 -17.23 0.34
CA GLY A 120 3.00 -16.23 -0.39
C GLY A 120 2.51 -16.00 -1.83
N GLN A 121 2.16 -17.09 -2.54
CA GLN A 121 1.61 -17.02 -3.90
C GLN A 121 0.26 -16.30 -3.94
N ALA A 122 -0.64 -16.67 -3.03
CA ALA A 122 -1.96 -16.05 -2.88
C ALA A 122 -1.82 -14.54 -2.62
N PHE A 123 -0.83 -14.17 -1.81
CA PHE A 123 -0.53 -12.79 -1.49
C PHE A 123 -0.04 -11.99 -2.71
N THR A 124 0.85 -12.55 -3.53
CA THR A 124 1.25 -11.93 -4.81
C THR A 124 0.04 -11.70 -5.72
N ILE A 125 -0.84 -12.70 -5.86
CA ILE A 125 -2.06 -12.56 -6.67
C ILE A 125 -3.00 -11.49 -6.10
N MET A 126 -3.12 -11.38 -4.78
CA MET A 126 -3.89 -10.32 -4.13
C MET A 126 -3.34 -8.92 -4.46
N LEU A 127 -2.03 -8.71 -4.36
CA LEU A 127 -1.40 -7.44 -4.72
C LEU A 127 -1.62 -7.10 -6.20
N VAL A 128 -1.40 -8.07 -7.08
CA VAL A 128 -1.67 -7.96 -8.51
C VAL A 128 -3.13 -7.58 -8.77
N TYR A 129 -4.06 -8.20 -8.05
CA TYR A 129 -5.49 -7.94 -8.16
C TYR A 129 -5.80 -6.49 -7.78
N VAL A 130 -5.36 -6.02 -6.62
CA VAL A 130 -5.59 -4.64 -6.17
C VAL A 130 -5.00 -3.64 -7.18
N TRP A 131 -3.76 -3.88 -7.62
CA TRP A 131 -3.11 -3.03 -8.61
C TRP A 131 -3.89 -2.98 -9.93
N SER A 132 -4.34 -4.14 -10.43
CA SER A 132 -5.03 -4.24 -11.71
C SER A 132 -6.39 -3.54 -11.72
N ARG A 133 -7.13 -3.62 -10.60
CA ARG A 133 -8.42 -2.95 -10.44
C ARG A 133 -8.29 -1.44 -10.30
N ARG A 134 -7.20 -0.96 -9.72
CA ARG A 134 -6.88 0.48 -9.61
C ARG A 134 -6.39 1.10 -10.91
N ASN A 135 -5.88 0.28 -11.85
CA ASN A 135 -5.33 0.74 -13.12
C ASN A 135 -6.03 0.10 -14.33
N PRO A 136 -7.38 0.17 -14.46
CA PRO A 136 -8.12 -0.64 -15.41
C PRO A 136 -7.81 -0.33 -16.89
N TYR A 137 -7.39 0.90 -17.19
CA TYR A 137 -7.10 1.35 -18.55
C TYR A 137 -5.67 1.04 -19.02
N VAL A 138 -4.80 0.58 -18.11
CA VAL A 138 -3.41 0.25 -18.45
C VAL A 138 -3.38 -1.04 -19.25
N ARG A 139 -2.79 -0.98 -20.45
CA ARG A 139 -2.54 -2.15 -21.30
C ARG A 139 -1.23 -2.79 -20.89
N MET A 140 -1.25 -4.10 -20.70
CA MET A 140 -0.11 -4.91 -20.27
C MET A 140 0.26 -5.86 -21.40
N ASN A 141 1.56 -5.97 -21.65
CA ASN A 141 2.11 -6.94 -22.57
C ASN A 141 2.80 -8.05 -21.77
N PHE A 142 2.29 -9.27 -21.87
CA PHE A 142 2.81 -10.45 -21.20
C PHE A 142 3.73 -11.21 -22.16
N PHE A 143 5.03 -11.20 -21.85
CA PHE A 143 6.10 -11.85 -22.62
C PHE A 143 6.18 -11.43 -24.10
N GLY A 144 5.60 -10.29 -24.50
CA GLY A 144 5.58 -9.85 -25.90
C GLY A 144 4.54 -10.57 -26.77
N LEU A 145 3.85 -11.58 -26.22
CA LEU A 145 2.98 -12.49 -26.96
C LEU A 145 1.51 -12.13 -26.79
N LEU A 146 1.11 -11.70 -25.59
CA LEU A 146 -0.28 -11.42 -25.25
C LEU A 146 -0.43 -9.99 -24.75
N ASN A 147 -1.32 -9.22 -25.37
CA ASN A 147 -1.68 -7.88 -24.93
C ASN A 147 -3.10 -7.91 -24.33
N PHE A 148 -3.24 -7.49 -23.08
CA PHE A 148 -4.53 -7.42 -22.39
C PHE A 148 -4.57 -6.24 -21.42
N GLN A 149 -5.77 -5.90 -20.95
CA GLN A 149 -5.95 -4.83 -19.95
C GLN A 149 -5.63 -5.32 -18.55
N ALA A 150 -5.13 -4.44 -17.69
CA ALA A 150 -4.74 -4.77 -16.32
C ALA A 150 -5.76 -5.66 -15.55
N PRO A 151 -7.09 -5.46 -15.59
CA PRO A 151 -8.05 -6.26 -14.82
C PRO A 151 -8.02 -7.77 -15.13
N PHE A 152 -7.54 -8.17 -16.31
CA PHE A 152 -7.40 -9.58 -16.70
C PHE A 152 -6.11 -10.22 -16.17
N LEU A 153 -5.18 -9.42 -15.64
CA LEU A 153 -3.85 -9.88 -15.23
C LEU A 153 -3.88 -10.96 -14.14
N PRO A 154 -4.68 -10.86 -13.07
CA PRO A 154 -4.75 -11.92 -12.06
C PRO A 154 -5.19 -13.27 -12.65
N TRP A 155 -6.08 -13.24 -13.64
CA TRP A 155 -6.58 -14.44 -14.33
C TRP A 155 -5.52 -15.05 -15.25
N VAL A 156 -4.76 -14.21 -15.95
CA VAL A 156 -3.63 -14.68 -16.78
C VAL A 156 -2.53 -15.27 -15.91
N LEU A 157 -2.20 -14.63 -14.78
CA LEU A 157 -1.23 -15.16 -13.82
C LEU A 157 -1.70 -16.48 -13.22
N MET A 158 -2.98 -16.63 -12.88
CA MET A 158 -3.54 -17.90 -12.43
C MET A 158 -3.38 -19.01 -13.49
N GLY A 159 -3.63 -18.71 -14.77
CA GLY A 159 -3.37 -19.65 -15.86
C GLY A 159 -1.88 -20.03 -15.97
N PHE A 160 -0.98 -19.07 -15.78
CA PHE A 160 0.46 -19.31 -15.78
C PHE A 160 0.93 -20.11 -14.55
N SER A 161 0.37 -19.83 -13.37
CA SER A 161 0.60 -20.58 -12.14
C SER A 161 0.20 -22.04 -12.29
N LEU A 162 -0.92 -22.32 -12.96
CA LEU A 162 -1.34 -23.67 -13.29
C LEU A 162 -0.33 -24.39 -14.20
N LEU A 163 0.21 -23.69 -15.21
CA LEU A 163 1.25 -24.26 -16.10
C LEU A 163 2.56 -24.58 -15.35
N LEU A 164 2.86 -23.82 -14.29
CA LEU A 164 3.99 -24.06 -13.40
C LEU A 164 3.72 -25.17 -12.36
N GLY A 165 2.51 -25.75 -12.34
CA GLY A 165 2.10 -26.80 -11.40
C GLY A 165 1.64 -26.28 -10.03
N ASN A 166 1.37 -24.98 -9.89
CA ASN A 166 0.83 -24.42 -8.65
C ASN A 166 -0.69 -24.69 -8.53
N SER A 167 -1.20 -24.65 -7.30
CA SER A 167 -2.63 -24.87 -7.04
C SER A 167 -3.46 -23.62 -7.36
N ILE A 168 -4.45 -23.78 -8.24
CA ILE A 168 -5.40 -22.73 -8.64
C ILE A 168 -6.20 -22.22 -7.44
N VAL A 169 -6.46 -23.07 -6.45
CA VAL A 169 -7.23 -22.70 -5.24
C VAL A 169 -6.54 -21.56 -4.49
N ILE A 170 -5.21 -21.56 -4.47
CA ILE A 170 -4.40 -20.53 -3.81
C ILE A 170 -4.56 -19.19 -4.54
N ASP A 171 -4.54 -19.21 -5.87
CA ASP A 171 -4.71 -18.03 -6.71
C ASP A 171 -6.12 -17.45 -6.61
N LEU A 172 -7.16 -18.32 -6.62
CA LEU A 172 -8.55 -17.90 -6.44
C LEU A 172 -8.78 -17.24 -5.08
N LEU A 173 -8.15 -17.75 -4.03
CA LEU A 173 -8.20 -17.15 -2.71
C LEU A 173 -7.51 -15.77 -2.72
N GLY A 174 -6.36 -15.64 -3.40
CA GLY A 174 -5.71 -14.37 -3.73
C GLY A 174 -6.65 -13.34 -4.34
N ILE A 175 -7.36 -13.76 -5.40
CA ILE A 175 -8.34 -12.93 -6.11
C ILE A 175 -9.49 -12.55 -5.16
N GLY A 176 -10.01 -13.49 -4.37
CA GLY A 176 -11.10 -13.26 -3.43
C GLY A 176 -10.75 -12.25 -2.35
N VAL A 177 -9.61 -12.41 -1.69
CA VAL A 177 -9.13 -11.47 -0.67
C VAL A 177 -8.83 -10.10 -1.27
N GLY A 178 -8.19 -10.07 -2.45
CA GLY A 178 -7.95 -8.82 -3.18
C GLY A 178 -9.25 -8.10 -3.55
N HIS A 179 -10.29 -8.85 -3.91
CA HIS A 179 -11.62 -8.30 -4.19
C HIS A 179 -12.27 -7.72 -2.93
N ILE A 180 -12.20 -8.43 -1.80
CA ILE A 180 -12.73 -7.93 -0.52
C ILE A 180 -12.01 -6.64 -0.11
N TYR A 181 -10.68 -6.60 -0.22
CA TYR A 181 -9.91 -5.38 0.08
C TYR A 181 -10.30 -4.22 -0.84
N TYR A 182 -10.30 -4.46 -2.16
CA TYR A 182 -10.69 -3.44 -3.14
C TYR A 182 -12.13 -2.95 -2.91
N PHE A 183 -13.05 -3.86 -2.59
CA PHE A 183 -14.44 -3.49 -2.32
C PHE A 183 -14.54 -2.62 -1.07
N LEU A 184 -13.84 -2.96 0.01
CA LEU A 184 -13.86 -2.20 1.26
C LEU A 184 -13.13 -0.84 1.18
N GLU A 185 -12.01 -0.77 0.45
CA GLU A 185 -11.20 0.46 0.35
C GLU A 185 -11.69 1.39 -0.75
N ASP A 186 -12.04 0.87 -1.93
CA ASP A 186 -12.27 1.67 -3.13
C ASP A 186 -13.77 1.78 -3.50
N VAL A 187 -14.60 0.78 -3.17
CA VAL A 187 -16.04 0.77 -3.53
C VAL A 187 -16.93 1.26 -2.39
N PHE A 188 -16.70 0.78 -1.17
CA PHE A 188 -17.51 1.09 0.00
C PHE A 188 -17.54 2.58 0.37
N PRO A 189 -16.42 3.34 0.36
CA PRO A 189 -16.49 4.78 0.66
C PRO A 189 -17.11 5.62 -0.46
N ASN A 190 -17.19 5.11 -1.69
CA ASN A 190 -17.79 5.81 -2.83
C ASN A 190 -19.29 5.57 -2.99
N GLN A 191 -19.90 4.74 -2.14
CA GLN A 191 -21.34 4.55 -2.10
C GLN A 191 -22.02 5.63 -1.23
N PRO A 192 -23.26 6.05 -1.55
CA PRO A 192 -23.99 7.03 -0.75
C PRO A 192 -24.21 6.51 0.68
N GLY A 193 -23.53 7.13 1.65
CA GLY A 193 -23.49 6.70 3.06
C GLY A 193 -22.21 5.94 3.48
N GLY A 194 -21.27 5.75 2.56
CA GLY A 194 -20.00 5.07 2.79
C GLY A 194 -19.08 5.83 3.76
N ARG A 195 -18.71 5.19 4.87
CA ARG A 195 -17.61 5.65 5.73
C ARG A 195 -16.34 4.91 5.33
N LYS A 196 -15.18 5.58 5.37
CA LYS A 196 -13.88 4.94 5.15
C LYS A 196 -13.59 3.97 6.31
N LEU A 197 -14.01 2.71 6.16
CA LEU A 197 -13.88 1.64 7.18
C LEU A 197 -12.41 1.29 7.44
N LEU A 198 -11.59 1.35 6.38
CA LEU A 198 -10.14 1.15 6.42
C LEU A 198 -9.43 2.50 6.66
N ALA A 199 -9.84 3.21 7.71
CA ALA A 199 -9.10 4.39 8.15
C ALA A 199 -7.80 3.93 8.79
N THR A 200 -6.67 4.17 8.11
CA THR A 200 -5.32 3.94 8.63
C THR A 200 -5.22 4.55 10.03
N PRO A 201 -5.03 3.76 11.09
CA PRO A 201 -4.98 4.29 12.45
C PRO A 201 -3.83 5.29 12.57
N GLY A 202 -4.08 6.43 13.21
CA GLY A 202 -3.16 7.59 13.21
C GLY A 202 -1.72 7.26 13.64
N ILE A 203 -1.51 6.19 14.40
CA ILE A 203 -0.20 5.68 14.81
C ILE A 203 0.67 5.31 13.59
N PHE A 204 0.08 4.73 12.54
CA PHE A 204 0.82 4.39 11.32
C PHE A 204 1.18 5.63 10.50
N ARG A 205 0.32 6.66 10.48
CA ARG A 205 0.66 7.96 9.86
C ARG A 205 1.82 8.61 10.60
N VAL A 206 1.79 8.64 11.92
CA VAL A 206 2.88 9.26 12.71
C VAL A 206 4.20 8.48 12.61
N LEU A 207 4.15 7.15 12.44
CA LEU A 207 5.36 6.31 12.36
C LEU A 207 5.96 6.20 10.95
N PHE A 208 5.14 6.29 9.89
CA PHE A 208 5.59 6.08 8.51
C PHE A 208 5.38 7.27 7.56
N ASP A 209 4.44 8.19 7.83
CA ASP A 209 4.35 9.46 7.12
C ASP A 209 5.24 10.47 7.86
N MET A 210 6.46 10.69 7.34
CA MET A 210 7.14 11.95 7.60
C MET A 210 6.24 13.07 7.05
N PRO A 211 5.98 14.15 7.80
CA PRO A 211 5.15 15.24 7.29
C PRO A 211 5.77 15.76 6.00
N GLN A 212 5.14 15.49 4.87
CA GLN A 212 5.38 16.28 3.67
C GLN A 212 4.74 17.63 3.96
N GLU A 213 5.56 18.61 4.35
CA GLU A 213 5.21 20.02 4.14
C GLU A 213 4.88 20.16 2.65
N ASP A 214 3.60 20.29 2.34
CA ASP A 214 3.17 20.74 1.02
C ASP A 214 3.72 22.17 0.86
N PRO A 215 4.64 22.44 -0.09
CA PRO A 215 5.22 23.77 -0.28
C PRO A 215 4.16 24.84 -0.63
N ASN A 216 2.96 24.42 -1.01
CA ASN A 216 1.82 25.27 -1.33
C ASN A 216 0.73 25.25 -0.24
N TYR A 217 0.99 24.69 0.95
CA TYR A 217 0.07 24.80 2.07
C TYR A 217 0.06 26.22 2.62
N ALA A 218 -0.81 27.06 2.07
CA ALA A 218 -1.25 28.27 2.73
C ALA A 218 -2.22 27.86 3.85
N PRO A 219 -1.90 28.09 5.14
CA PRO A 219 -2.86 27.88 6.19
C PRO A 219 -4.11 28.71 5.89
N LEU A 220 -5.29 28.08 6.00
CA LEU A 220 -6.56 28.80 5.87
C LEU A 220 -6.54 29.95 6.88
N PRO A 221 -6.97 31.17 6.51
CA PRO A 221 -7.03 32.27 7.45
C PRO A 221 -7.90 31.83 8.63
N GLU A 222 -7.29 31.77 9.82
CA GLU A 222 -8.03 31.57 11.06
C GLU A 222 -9.10 32.66 11.10
N ASP A 223 -10.37 32.24 11.14
CA ASP A 223 -11.47 33.15 11.39
C ASP A 223 -11.21 33.81 12.74
N GLN A 224 -10.75 35.06 12.70
CA GLN A 224 -10.48 35.90 13.84
C GLN A 224 -11.82 36.36 14.45
N SER A 225 -12.75 35.45 14.71
CA SER A 225 -13.96 35.69 15.50
C SER A 225 -13.64 35.53 16.99
N GLY A 226 -12.56 36.17 17.42
CA GLY A 226 -12.24 36.43 18.82
C GLY A 226 -12.90 37.74 19.24
N ILE A 227 -14.00 37.64 19.99
CA ILE A 227 -14.70 38.74 20.64
C ILE A 227 -13.68 39.62 21.39
N SER A 228 -13.40 40.83 20.86
CA SER A 228 -12.64 41.85 21.59
C SER A 228 -13.54 42.48 22.66
N LEU A 229 -13.54 41.88 23.84
CA LEU A 229 -13.92 42.55 25.08
C LEU A 229 -12.65 43.16 25.68
N ASN A 230 -12.30 44.37 25.28
CA ASN A 230 -11.45 45.20 26.12
C ASN A 230 -11.90 46.65 26.04
N GLY A 231 -12.49 47.11 27.15
CA GLY A 231 -12.87 48.50 27.35
C GLY A 231 -11.66 49.33 27.76
N GLN A 232 -11.45 50.42 27.05
CA GLN A 232 -10.72 51.64 27.41
C GLN A 232 -11.30 52.68 26.43
N GLY A 233 -12.03 53.72 26.84
CA GLY A 233 -11.65 54.70 27.83
C GLY A 233 -11.22 55.96 27.08
N VAL A 234 -12.21 56.82 26.81
CA VAL A 234 -12.24 58.31 26.75
C VAL A 234 -11.00 59.08 26.25
N GLU A 235 -11.29 60.21 25.57
CA GLU A 235 -10.41 61.30 25.09
C GLU A 235 -9.96 61.06 23.62
N ASP A 236 -10.31 61.88 22.63
CA ASP A 236 -10.49 63.33 22.63
C ASP A 236 -11.44 63.76 21.48
N ALA A 237 -12.18 64.83 21.72
CA ALA A 237 -13.13 65.41 20.79
C ALA A 237 -12.68 66.82 20.42
N GLY A 238 -12.59 67.09 19.12
CA GLY A 238 -12.93 68.40 18.57
C GLY A 238 -11.79 69.19 17.93
N GLN A 239 -11.97 69.47 16.63
CA GLN A 239 -11.65 70.68 15.84
C GLN A 239 -11.34 70.20 14.41
N GLY A 240 -11.88 70.74 13.33
CA GLY A 240 -12.72 71.91 13.07
C GLY A 240 -12.76 72.06 11.55
N GLN A 241 -13.96 72.30 11.03
CA GLN A 241 -14.29 72.65 9.65
C GLN A 241 -13.40 73.79 9.09
N ASN A 242 -13.13 73.81 7.77
CA ASN A 242 -13.29 74.97 6.87
C ASN A 242 -12.68 74.73 5.46
N ASP A 243 -13.58 74.57 4.49
CA ASP A 243 -13.71 75.19 3.17
C ASP A 243 -12.56 75.96 2.48
N GLU A 244 -12.51 75.70 1.16
CA GLU A 244 -12.37 76.62 0.02
C GLU A 244 -11.00 77.11 -0.53
N ASP A 245 -10.90 76.92 -1.85
CA ASP A 245 -10.24 77.71 -2.90
C ASP A 245 -8.72 77.81 -3.04
N LEU A 246 -8.22 77.33 -4.20
CA LEU A 246 -7.69 78.18 -5.29
C LEU A 246 -6.95 77.31 -6.34
N GLN A 247 -7.64 77.00 -7.45
CA GLN A 247 -6.99 76.69 -8.73
C GLN A 247 -7.17 77.90 -9.66
N GLY A 248 -6.14 78.75 -9.74
CA GLY A 248 -5.74 79.47 -10.96
C GLY A 248 -4.41 78.87 -11.42
N GLU A 249 -3.95 78.92 -12.66
CA GLU A 249 -4.32 79.68 -13.85
C GLU A 249 -3.51 79.07 -15.04
N GLU A 250 -4.00 79.32 -16.26
CA GLU A 250 -3.23 79.46 -17.52
C GLU A 250 -2.35 78.29 -18.04
N ASN A 251 -2.87 77.55 -19.03
CA ASN A 251 -2.67 77.83 -20.48
C ASN A 251 -3.17 76.68 -21.36
#